data_AF-A0A9K3N0B1-F1
#
_entry.id   AF-A0A9K3N0B1-F1
#
_cell.length_a   1.000
_cell.length_b   1.000
_cell.length_c   1.000
_cell.angle_alpha   90.00
_cell.angle_beta   90.00
_cell.angle_gamma   90.00
#
_symmetry.space_group_name_H-M   'P 1'
#
loop_
_entity.id
_entity.type
_entity.pdbx_description
1 polymer ?
#
loop_
_entity_poly.entity_id
_entity_poly.type
_entity_poly.pdbx_seq_one_letter_code
_entity_poly.pdbx_strand_id
1 'polypeptide(L)'
;MTPPTWELPALATLNLCCVTFYDDCSDKCVGLFSNCANLKNLTLKNVTLVGLNEFVICHPGLSSLTLEDGSEHVNVVTPQLKNLVIKYCQRIHLISAPNLSSSHFEHHYYILDISADLPHLEKVDIRILNLDVDLANYHKMVPLLQRVHSVKFLTLNSEIIEVCWYLSLILSFDFHI
;
A
#
# COMPACT_ATOMS: atom_id res chain seq x y z
N MET A 1 -6.43 30.25 -15.50
CA MET A 1 -6.05 28.86 -15.82
C MET A 1 -7.11 28.32 -16.75
N THR A 2 -6.78 28.02 -18.01
CA THR A 2 -7.66 27.22 -18.87
C THR A 2 -7.73 25.81 -18.29
N PRO A 3 -8.92 25.26 -18.02
CA PRO A 3 -9.02 23.88 -17.57
C PRO A 3 -8.39 22.97 -18.63
N PRO A 4 -7.73 21.88 -18.21
CA PRO A 4 -7.20 20.90 -19.14
C PRO A 4 -8.33 20.44 -20.07
N THR A 5 -8.02 20.31 -21.36
CA THR A 5 -8.99 20.05 -22.44
C THR A 5 -9.69 18.69 -22.35
N TRP A 6 -9.43 17.92 -21.30
CA TRP A 6 -9.92 16.57 -21.07
C TRP A 6 -10.59 16.47 -19.69
N GLU A 7 -11.90 16.62 -19.67
CA GLU A 7 -12.73 16.25 -18.51
C GLU A 7 -13.39 14.92 -18.79
N LEU A 8 -13.31 13.99 -17.83
CA LEU A 8 -13.90 12.66 -17.93
C LEU A 8 -14.85 12.43 -16.76
N PRO A 9 -15.95 13.21 -16.66
CA PRO A 9 -16.80 13.22 -15.48
C PRO A 9 -17.50 11.88 -15.25
N ALA A 10 -17.73 11.07 -16.28
CA ALA A 10 -18.36 9.75 -16.14
C ALA A 10 -17.36 8.63 -15.76
N LEU A 11 -16.05 8.88 -15.79
CA LEU A 11 -15.05 7.84 -15.58
C LEU A 11 -15.01 7.40 -14.11
N ALA A 12 -15.42 6.15 -13.85
CA ALA A 12 -15.46 5.57 -12.50
C ALA A 12 -14.23 4.70 -12.17
N THR A 13 -13.53 4.21 -13.19
CA THR A 13 -12.37 3.33 -13.06
C THR A 13 -11.29 3.75 -14.02
N LEU A 14 -10.06 3.88 -13.53
CA LEU A 14 -8.87 4.18 -14.33
C LEU A 14 -7.78 3.14 -14.03
N ASN A 15 -7.23 2.53 -15.07
CA ASN A 15 -6.10 1.62 -14.98
C ASN A 15 -4.97 2.14 -15.86
N LEU A 16 -3.83 2.41 -15.27
CA LEU A 16 -2.61 2.85 -15.94
C LEU A 16 -1.54 1.78 -15.78
N CYS A 17 -1.01 1.33 -16.91
CA CYS A 17 0.02 0.30 -16.97
C CYS A 17 1.19 0.80 -17.82
N CYS A 18 2.42 0.64 -17.34
CA CYS A 18 3.64 1.03 -18.07
C CYS A 18 3.65 2.53 -18.45
N VAL A 19 3.21 3.40 -17.54
CA VAL A 19 3.15 4.86 -17.76
C VAL A 19 4.33 5.55 -17.10
N THR A 20 4.91 6.53 -17.77
CA THR A 20 5.93 7.41 -17.20
C THR A 20 5.32 8.78 -16.90
N PHE A 21 5.43 9.23 -15.66
CA PHE A 21 5.13 10.60 -15.26
C PHE A 21 6.42 11.41 -15.18
N TYR A 22 6.39 12.60 -15.76
CA TYR A 22 7.49 13.56 -15.75
C TYR A 22 7.15 14.72 -14.81
N ASP A 23 8.17 15.26 -14.16
CA ASP A 23 8.08 16.53 -13.46
C ASP A 23 7.76 17.68 -14.45
N ASP A 24 6.58 18.29 -14.31
CA ASP A 24 6.14 19.41 -15.14
C ASP A 24 6.39 20.80 -14.52
N CYS A 25 7.27 20.88 -13.51
CA CYS A 25 7.57 22.07 -12.70
C CYS A 25 6.50 22.44 -11.64
N SER A 26 5.64 21.50 -11.26
CA SER A 26 4.89 21.60 -10.00
C SER A 26 5.42 20.54 -9.03
N ASP A 27 5.81 20.96 -7.82
CA ASP A 27 6.58 20.15 -6.86
C ASP A 27 5.96 18.79 -6.46
N LYS A 28 4.74 18.47 -6.91
CA LYS A 28 4.05 17.18 -6.75
C LYS A 28 3.00 17.02 -7.86
N CYS A 29 2.79 15.81 -8.39
CA CYS A 29 1.64 15.49 -9.28
C CYS A 29 0.28 15.48 -8.56
N VAL A 30 0.01 16.47 -7.73
CA VAL A 30 -1.24 16.62 -7.00
C VAL A 30 -2.34 16.98 -8.00
N GLY A 31 -3.36 16.14 -8.09
CA GLY A 31 -4.56 16.45 -8.87
C GLY A 31 -4.56 15.96 -10.31
N LEU A 32 -3.64 15.08 -10.73
CA LEU A 32 -3.71 14.42 -12.04
C LEU A 32 -5.09 13.77 -12.30
N PHE A 33 -5.68 13.18 -11.27
CA PHE A 33 -6.97 12.50 -11.36
C PHE A 33 -8.17 13.40 -11.04
N SER A 34 -7.97 14.69 -10.78
CA SER A 34 -9.05 15.63 -10.40
C SER A 34 -10.09 15.84 -11.51
N ASN A 35 -9.71 15.66 -12.77
CA ASN A 35 -10.61 15.76 -13.93
C ASN A 35 -11.59 14.57 -14.06
N CYS A 36 -11.42 13.54 -13.24
CA CYS A 36 -12.26 12.35 -13.23
C CYS A 36 -13.18 12.38 -12.01
N ALA A 37 -14.11 13.34 -11.94
CA ALA A 37 -14.90 13.64 -10.74
C ALA A 37 -15.61 12.42 -10.09
N ASN A 38 -16.00 11.42 -10.89
CA ASN A 38 -16.66 10.20 -10.42
C ASN A 38 -15.71 9.00 -10.23
N LEU A 39 -14.39 9.20 -10.25
CA LEU A 39 -13.40 8.14 -10.11
C LEU A 39 -13.49 7.48 -8.74
N LYS A 40 -13.73 6.16 -8.75
CA LYS A 40 -13.86 5.30 -7.57
C LYS A 40 -12.74 4.29 -7.43
N ASN A 41 -12.18 3.84 -8.57
CA ASN A 41 -11.17 2.80 -8.62
C ASN A 41 -9.97 3.28 -9.44
N LEU A 42 -8.77 3.18 -8.86
CA LEU A 42 -7.52 3.50 -9.53
C LEU A 42 -6.57 2.30 -9.44
N THR A 43 -6.02 1.91 -10.58
CA THR A 43 -4.95 0.91 -10.67
C THR A 43 -3.73 1.55 -11.32
N LEU A 44 -2.59 1.48 -10.64
CA LEU A 44 -1.29 1.90 -11.16
C LEU A 44 -0.38 0.68 -11.19
N LYS A 45 0.11 0.32 -12.37
CA LYS A 45 1.00 -0.81 -12.59
C LYS A 45 2.22 -0.37 -13.40
N ASN A 46 3.43 -0.70 -12.94
CA ASN A 46 4.66 -0.36 -13.68
C ASN A 46 4.75 1.13 -14.03
N VAL A 47 4.46 1.97 -13.03
CA VAL A 47 4.54 3.43 -13.18
C VAL A 47 5.95 3.89 -12.90
N THR A 48 6.52 4.67 -13.81
CA THR A 48 7.85 5.29 -13.61
C THR A 48 7.68 6.78 -13.32
N LEU A 49 8.33 7.25 -12.26
CA LEU A 49 8.39 8.67 -11.90
C LEU A 49 9.76 9.23 -12.30
N VAL A 50 9.80 10.22 -13.18
CA VAL A 50 11.04 10.86 -13.64
C VAL A 50 11.06 12.31 -13.20
N GLY A 51 12.03 12.68 -12.35
CA GLY A 51 12.16 14.03 -11.80
C GLY A 51 11.24 14.32 -10.60
N LEU A 52 10.37 13.38 -10.21
CA LEU A 52 9.44 13.54 -9.09
C LEU A 52 9.98 12.82 -7.85
N ASN A 53 10.02 13.52 -6.72
CA ASN A 53 10.40 12.92 -5.43
C ASN A 53 9.24 12.14 -4.78
N GLU A 54 7.99 12.52 -5.07
CA GLU A 54 6.79 11.96 -4.47
C GLU A 54 5.61 12.04 -5.46
N PHE A 55 4.81 10.98 -5.53
CA PHE A 55 3.56 10.95 -6.30
C PHE A 55 2.35 10.93 -5.36
N VAL A 56 1.66 12.06 -5.25
CA VAL A 56 0.52 12.20 -4.33
C VAL A 56 -0.79 11.84 -5.02
N ILE A 57 -1.43 10.78 -4.53
CA ILE A 57 -2.77 10.38 -4.92
C ILE A 57 -3.76 10.99 -3.92
N CYS A 58 -4.51 11.99 -4.40
CA CYS A 58 -5.59 12.62 -3.66
C CYS A 58 -6.81 12.77 -4.56
N HIS A 59 -7.87 12.01 -4.26
CA HIS A 59 -9.14 12.11 -4.97
C HIS A 59 -10.30 11.82 -4.00
N PRO A 60 -11.27 12.74 -3.84
CA PRO A 60 -12.29 12.64 -2.79
C PRO A 60 -13.24 11.46 -2.99
N GLY A 61 -13.47 11.01 -4.22
CA GLY A 61 -14.33 9.87 -4.53
C GLY A 61 -13.64 8.51 -4.54
N LEU A 62 -12.31 8.46 -4.35
CA LEU A 62 -11.53 7.23 -4.51
C LEU A 62 -11.81 6.26 -3.35
N SER A 63 -12.35 5.10 -3.68
CA SER A 63 -12.75 4.06 -2.72
C SER A 63 -11.90 2.79 -2.82
N SER A 64 -11.22 2.58 -3.95
CA SER A 64 -10.30 1.47 -4.17
C SER A 64 -9.04 1.92 -4.91
N LEU A 65 -7.88 1.48 -4.41
CA LEU A 65 -6.58 1.73 -5.01
C LEU A 65 -5.80 0.42 -5.13
N THR A 66 -5.20 0.20 -6.30
CA THR A 66 -4.22 -0.87 -6.54
C THR A 66 -2.90 -0.26 -7.01
N LEU A 67 -1.83 -0.57 -6.30
CA LEU A 67 -0.45 -0.23 -6.67
C LEU A 67 0.31 -1.52 -6.93
N GLU A 68 0.90 -1.65 -8.11
CA GLU A 68 1.60 -2.85 -8.55
C GLU A 68 2.89 -2.47 -9.28
N ASP A 69 3.92 -3.31 -9.14
CA ASP A 69 5.19 -3.27 -9.88
C ASP A 69 5.80 -1.87 -10.01
N GLY A 70 6.66 -1.43 -9.08
CA GLY A 70 7.43 -0.18 -9.29
C GLY A 70 6.66 1.13 -9.12
N SER A 71 5.43 1.10 -8.60
CA SER A 71 4.68 2.29 -8.16
C SER A 71 5.25 2.87 -6.85
N GLU A 72 6.53 3.24 -6.88
CA GLU A 72 7.29 3.69 -5.71
C GLU A 72 7.06 5.16 -5.39
N HIS A 73 7.36 5.55 -4.16
CA HIS A 73 7.27 6.94 -3.68
C HIS A 73 5.85 7.52 -3.78
N VAL A 74 4.84 6.66 -3.69
CA VAL A 74 3.44 7.06 -3.68
C VAL A 74 3.01 7.44 -2.27
N ASN A 75 2.34 8.59 -2.17
CA ASN A 75 1.65 9.03 -0.97
C ASN A 75 0.15 9.08 -1.23
N VAL A 76 -0.62 8.42 -0.39
CA VAL A 76 -2.07 8.27 -0.56
C VAL A 76 -2.77 9.09 0.51
N VAL A 77 -3.50 10.13 0.09
CA VAL A 77 -4.28 11.01 0.97
C VAL A 77 -5.74 10.98 0.51
N THR A 78 -6.45 9.95 0.94
CA THR A 78 -7.82 9.67 0.46
C THR A 78 -8.70 9.16 1.60
N PRO A 79 -9.45 10.03 2.29
CA PRO A 79 -10.25 9.62 3.45
C PRO A 79 -11.38 8.67 3.10
N GLN A 80 -11.81 8.57 1.84
CA GLN A 80 -12.87 7.65 1.39
C GLN A 80 -12.35 6.27 0.96
N LEU A 81 -11.04 6.04 1.00
CA LEU A 81 -10.45 4.78 0.57
C LEU A 81 -10.85 3.65 1.52
N LYS A 82 -11.48 2.62 0.96
CA LYS A 82 -11.94 1.43 1.71
C LYS A 82 -11.10 0.20 1.42
N ASN A 83 -10.56 0.11 0.20
CA ASN A 83 -9.81 -1.04 -0.29
C ASN A 83 -8.45 -0.60 -0.83
N LEU A 84 -7.39 -1.19 -0.30
CA LEU A 84 -6.02 -0.96 -0.77
C LEU A 84 -5.36 -2.28 -1.14
N VAL A 85 -4.80 -2.34 -2.34
CA VAL A 85 -4.01 -3.47 -2.83
C VAL A 85 -2.63 -2.95 -3.18
N ILE A 86 -1.59 -3.54 -2.60
CA ILE A 86 -0.19 -3.21 -2.86
C ILE A 86 0.55 -4.48 -3.22
N LYS A 87 1.21 -4.47 -4.37
CA LYS A 87 1.96 -5.61 -4.89
C LYS A 87 3.33 -5.19 -5.37
N TYR A 88 4.37 -5.86 -4.90
CA TYR A 88 5.74 -5.73 -5.41
C TYR A 88 6.27 -4.27 -5.43
N CYS A 89 5.76 -3.42 -4.53
CA CYS A 89 6.20 -2.04 -4.36
C CYS A 89 7.20 -1.96 -3.19
N GLN A 90 8.40 -1.43 -3.43
CA GLN A 90 9.50 -1.44 -2.45
C GLN A 90 9.41 -0.30 -1.42
N ARG A 91 8.81 0.83 -1.80
CA ARG A 91 8.75 2.05 -0.97
C ARG A 91 7.40 2.75 -1.11
N ILE A 92 6.58 2.64 -0.07
CA ILE A 92 5.36 3.42 0.10
C ILE A 92 5.54 4.26 1.36
N HIS A 93 5.57 5.58 1.20
CA HIS A 93 6.01 6.49 2.27
C HIS A 93 4.90 6.82 3.26
N LEU A 94 3.66 6.96 2.79
CA LEU A 94 2.56 7.38 3.64
C LEU A 94 1.20 6.98 3.07
N ILE A 95 0.38 6.36 3.90
CA ILE A 95 -1.03 6.10 3.59
C ILE A 95 -1.87 6.77 4.67
N SER A 96 -2.49 7.89 4.34
CA SER A 96 -3.52 8.52 5.16
C SER A 96 -4.90 8.13 4.63
N ALA A 97 -5.40 7.00 5.14
CA ALA A 97 -6.69 6.43 4.76
C ALA A 97 -7.46 5.98 6.02
N PRO A 98 -8.04 6.93 6.79
CA PRO A 98 -8.70 6.61 8.06
C PRO A 98 -9.83 5.59 7.94
N ASN A 99 -10.56 5.58 6.82
CA ASN A 99 -11.69 4.66 6.59
C ASN A 99 -11.29 3.35 5.88
N LEU A 100 -9.99 3.03 5.83
CA LEU A 100 -9.52 1.82 5.19
C LEU A 100 -10.02 0.59 5.95
N SER A 101 -10.86 -0.21 5.30
CA SER A 101 -11.48 -1.40 5.89
C SER A 101 -10.84 -2.72 5.43
N SER A 102 -10.24 -2.73 4.24
CA SER A 102 -9.61 -3.91 3.66
C SER A 102 -8.26 -3.57 3.02
N SER A 103 -7.26 -4.39 3.30
CA SER A 103 -5.94 -4.27 2.69
C SER A 103 -5.41 -5.63 2.22
N HIS A 104 -4.69 -5.63 1.10
CA HIS A 104 -3.95 -6.77 0.59
C HIS A 104 -2.54 -6.33 0.23
N PHE A 105 -1.55 -6.97 0.83
CA PHE A 105 -0.14 -6.69 0.66
C PHE A 105 0.54 -7.94 0.13
N GLU A 106 1.21 -7.81 -1.01
CA GLU A 106 1.98 -8.88 -1.63
C GLU A 106 3.39 -8.36 -1.94
N HIS A 107 4.42 -9.02 -1.42
CA HIS A 107 5.79 -8.59 -1.65
C HIS A 107 6.75 -9.77 -1.77
N HIS A 108 7.92 -9.51 -2.36
CA HIS A 108 9.03 -10.45 -2.39
C HIS A 108 10.05 -10.06 -1.34
N TYR A 109 10.56 -11.04 -0.58
CA TYR A 109 11.72 -10.93 0.32
C TYR A 109 11.58 -10.02 1.56
N TYR A 110 10.76 -8.97 1.52
CA TYR A 110 10.71 -7.94 2.57
C TYR A 110 9.32 -7.79 3.21
N ILE A 111 9.36 -7.43 4.48
CA ILE A 111 8.20 -7.09 5.29
C ILE A 111 7.87 -5.62 5.06
N LEU A 112 6.59 -5.36 4.77
CA LEU A 112 6.09 -4.02 4.56
C LEU A 112 6.10 -3.23 5.87
N ASP A 113 6.57 -1.99 5.83
CA ASP A 113 6.42 -1.05 6.93
C ASP A 113 5.10 -0.28 6.76
N ILE A 114 4.14 -0.52 7.67
CA ILE A 114 2.88 0.21 7.72
C ILE A 114 3.02 1.24 8.85
N SER A 115 3.35 2.47 8.48
CA SER A 115 3.60 3.57 9.41
C SER A 115 2.32 4.25 9.92
N ALA A 116 1.16 3.96 9.33
CA ALA A 116 -0.10 4.63 9.63
C ALA A 116 -1.00 3.84 10.59
N ASP A 117 -1.69 4.55 11.47
CA ASP A 117 -2.79 3.98 12.26
C ASP A 117 -4.03 3.78 11.38
N LEU A 118 -4.56 2.55 11.37
CA LEU A 118 -5.68 2.13 10.54
C LEU A 118 -6.85 1.67 11.42
N PRO A 119 -7.57 2.61 12.09
CA PRO A 119 -8.52 2.29 13.16
C PRO A 119 -9.77 1.52 12.70
N HIS A 120 -10.07 1.56 11.41
CA HIS A 120 -11.25 0.91 10.81
C HIS A 120 -10.91 -0.35 10.02
N LEU A 121 -9.67 -0.83 10.09
CA LEU A 121 -9.21 -1.98 9.34
C LEU A 121 -9.88 -3.26 9.85
N GLU A 122 -10.64 -3.93 8.98
CA GLU A 122 -11.35 -5.16 9.33
C GLU A 122 -10.72 -6.40 8.69
N LYS A 123 -10.13 -6.25 7.50
CA LYS A 123 -9.55 -7.34 6.73
C LYS A 123 -8.13 -7.00 6.27
N VAL A 124 -7.21 -7.93 6.50
CA VAL A 124 -5.82 -7.84 6.04
C VAL A 124 -5.39 -9.18 5.45
N ASP A 125 -4.85 -9.14 4.23
CA ASP A 125 -4.16 -10.26 3.60
C ASP A 125 -2.70 -9.87 3.39
N ILE A 126 -1.77 -10.62 3.96
CA ILE A 126 -0.33 -10.37 3.89
C ILE A 126 0.33 -11.59 3.27
N ARG A 127 1.00 -11.38 2.15
CA ARG A 127 1.75 -12.42 1.43
C ARG A 127 3.17 -11.96 1.19
N ILE A 128 4.13 -12.65 1.79
CA ILE A 128 5.55 -12.40 1.54
C ILE A 128 6.16 -13.65 0.93
N LEU A 129 6.51 -13.56 -0.34
CA LEU A 129 7.08 -14.64 -1.12
C LEU A 129 8.61 -14.67 -0.92
N ASN A 130 9.17 -15.86 -0.78
CA ASN A 130 10.62 -16.07 -0.59
C ASN A 130 11.19 -15.29 0.61
N LEU A 131 10.45 -15.24 1.72
CA LEU A 131 10.92 -14.62 2.95
C LEU A 131 12.05 -15.45 3.55
N ASP A 132 13.23 -14.85 3.73
CA ASP A 132 14.34 -15.50 4.41
C ASP A 132 14.22 -15.36 5.94
N VAL A 133 14.68 -16.38 6.65
CA VAL A 133 14.55 -16.52 8.09
C VAL A 133 15.77 -15.88 8.77
N ASP A 134 15.78 -14.53 8.81
CA ASP A 134 16.83 -13.74 9.47
C ASP A 134 16.28 -12.79 10.56
N LEU A 135 17.13 -12.44 11.52
CA LEU A 135 16.86 -11.55 12.65
C LEU A 135 16.29 -10.20 12.25
N ALA A 136 16.75 -9.64 11.13
CA ALA A 136 16.20 -8.40 10.60
C ALA A 136 14.72 -8.51 10.23
N ASN A 137 14.29 -9.67 9.71
CA ASN A 137 12.89 -9.92 9.37
C ASN A 137 12.05 -10.20 10.62
N TYR A 138 12.59 -10.94 11.60
CA TYR A 138 11.93 -11.14 12.90
C TYR A 138 11.53 -9.83 13.58
N HIS A 139 12.45 -8.86 13.65
CA HIS A 139 12.20 -7.57 14.28
C HIS A 139 11.14 -6.72 13.57
N LYS A 140 10.91 -6.93 12.27
CA LYS A 140 9.89 -6.22 11.49
C LYS A 140 8.53 -6.91 11.52
N MET A 141 8.49 -8.24 11.70
CA MET A 141 7.23 -9.00 11.76
C MET A 141 6.40 -8.65 12.99
N VAL A 142 7.04 -8.56 14.16
CA VAL A 142 6.32 -8.36 15.44
C VAL A 142 5.53 -7.04 15.44
N PRO A 143 6.11 -5.87 15.08
CA PRO A 143 5.36 -4.62 15.00
C PRO A 143 4.22 -4.66 13.98
N LEU A 144 4.42 -5.32 12.84
CA LEU A 144 3.39 -5.48 11.82
C LEU A 144 2.20 -6.31 12.34
N LEU A 145 2.47 -7.46 12.97
CA LEU A 145 1.42 -8.30 13.57
C LEU A 145 0.69 -7.58 14.71
N GLN A 146 1.41 -6.84 15.54
CA GLN A 146 0.82 -5.99 16.58
C GLN A 146 -0.06 -4.89 15.98
N ARG A 147 0.22 -4.38 14.78
CA ARG A 147 -0.65 -3.38 14.13
C ARG A 147 -1.97 -3.96 13.65
N VAL A 148 -1.95 -5.23 13.20
CA VAL A 148 -3.11 -5.89 12.59
C VAL A 148 -3.82 -6.85 13.55
N HIS A 149 -3.45 -6.89 14.84
CA HIS A 149 -4.01 -7.84 15.81
C HIS A 149 -5.51 -7.68 16.07
N SER A 150 -6.08 -6.49 15.82
CA SER A 150 -7.48 -6.17 16.09
C SER A 150 -8.43 -6.40 14.91
N VAL A 151 -7.91 -6.85 13.77
CA VAL A 151 -8.69 -7.05 12.54
C VAL A 151 -9.58 -8.28 12.67
N LYS A 152 -10.74 -8.29 12.00
CA LYS A 152 -11.69 -9.41 12.01
C LYS A 152 -11.21 -10.59 11.17
N PHE A 153 -10.49 -10.31 10.09
CA PHE A 153 -10.02 -11.30 9.13
C PHE A 153 -8.55 -11.05 8.81
N LEU A 154 -7.68 -11.95 9.27
CA LEU A 154 -6.25 -11.93 8.95
C LEU A 154 -5.91 -13.15 8.09
N THR A 155 -5.29 -12.93 6.94
CA THR A 155 -4.74 -13.99 6.08
C THR A 155 -3.24 -13.78 5.98
N LEU A 156 -2.47 -14.84 6.25
CA LEU A 156 -1.01 -14.87 6.17
C LEU A 156 -0.61 -16.05 5.26
N ASN A 157 0.45 -15.90 4.47
CA ASN A 157 1.01 -17.03 3.73
C ASN A 157 1.89 -17.94 4.61
N SER A 158 2.20 -19.14 4.12
CA SER A 158 2.96 -20.17 4.83
C SER A 158 4.30 -19.69 5.38
N GLU A 159 5.01 -18.88 4.60
CA GLU A 159 6.34 -18.36 4.93
C GLU A 159 6.29 -17.46 6.16
N ILE A 160 5.23 -16.64 6.30
CA ILE A 160 5.01 -15.83 7.50
C ILE A 160 4.69 -16.71 8.70
N ILE A 161 3.84 -17.73 8.52
CA ILE A 161 3.43 -18.64 9.60
C ILE A 161 4.64 -19.41 10.13
N GLU A 162 5.53 -19.86 9.25
CA GLU A 162 6.77 -20.54 9.60
C GLU A 162 7.69 -19.64 10.45
N VAL A 163 7.91 -18.39 10.03
CA VAL A 163 8.67 -17.40 10.81
C VAL A 163 8.06 -17.17 12.20
N CYS A 164 6.73 -17.08 12.30
CA CYS A 164 6.03 -16.93 13.59
C CYS A 164 6.21 -18.16 14.50
N TRP A 165 6.21 -19.36 13.91
CA TRP A 165 6.43 -20.60 14.64
C TRP A 165 7.85 -20.68 15.22
N TYR A 166 8.87 -20.35 14.42
CA TYR A 166 10.25 -20.26 14.89
C TYR A 166 10.42 -19.25 16.03
N LEU A 167 9.77 -18.08 15.94
CA LEU A 167 9.76 -17.09 17.02
C LEU A 167 9.16 -17.65 18.32
N SER A 168 8.02 -18.35 18.23
CA SER A 168 7.40 -18.96 19.41
C SER A 168 8.30 -20.01 20.06
N LEU A 169 9.04 -20.78 19.27
CA LEU A 169 10.00 -21.76 19.78
C LEU A 169 11.15 -21.07 20.51
N ILE A 170 11.83 -20.11 19.87
CA ILE A 170 12.97 -19.40 20.48
C ILE A 170 12.57 -18.77 21.82
N LEU A 171 11.46 -18.03 21.83
CA LEU A 171 10.95 -17.42 23.06
C LEU A 171 10.61 -18.46 24.13
N SER A 172 10.08 -19.63 23.75
CA SER A 172 9.79 -20.69 24.72
C SER A 172 11.03 -21.33 25.36
N PHE A 173 12.19 -21.27 24.68
CA PHE A 173 13.46 -21.78 25.21
C PHE A 173 14.22 -20.73 26.06
N ASP A 174 14.06 -19.44 25.78
CA ASP A 174 14.72 -18.37 26.56
C ASP A 174 14.12 -18.16 27.96
N PHE A 175 12.92 -18.70 28.24
CA PHE A 175 12.30 -18.68 29.59
C PHE A 175 12.64 -19.92 30.45
N HIS A 176 13.64 -20.72 30.09
CA HIS A 176 14.07 -21.92 30.83
C HIS A 176 15.53 -21.89 31.33
N ILE A 177 16.10 -20.69 31.55
CA ILE A 177 17.41 -20.51 32.21
C ILE A 177 17.25 -19.72 33.51
#